data_AF-A0A554VXJ3-F1
#
_entry.id   AF-A0A554VXJ3-F1
#
_cell.length_a   1.000
_cell.length_b   1.000
_cell.length_c   1.000
_cell.angle_alpha   90.00
_cell.angle_beta   90.00
_cell.angle_gamma   90.00
#
_symmetry.space_group_name_H-M   'P 1'
#
loop_
_entity.id
_entity.type
_entity.pdbx_description
1 polymer ?
#
loop_
_entity_poly.entity_id
_entity_poly.type
_entity_poly.pdbx_seq_one_letter_code
_entity_poly.pdbx_strand_id
1 'polypeptide(L)'
;MTTAGNGDRGSLLALLSDKELWEPNGRVGVITQGEYTNRLILFYPEPTPGQWAEVVSSSLEEGPLDSYILADEYAANVLGEYGVVWLARSNNEEAALEQRVFDWRRGFRPARRTLKQFIRELLGRHRPE
;
A
#
# COMPACT_ATOMS: atom_id res chain seq x y z
N MET A 1 8.83 -31.08 -14.92
CA MET A 1 9.15 -30.34 -13.68
C MET A 1 9.85 -29.06 -14.10
N THR A 2 9.13 -27.95 -14.10
CA THR A 2 9.64 -26.66 -14.57
C THR A 2 9.69 -25.74 -13.34
N THR A 3 10.91 -25.43 -12.91
CA THR A 3 11.21 -24.49 -11.85
C THR A 3 10.75 -23.10 -12.27
N ALA A 4 9.65 -22.62 -11.67
CA ALA A 4 9.25 -21.22 -11.73
C ALA A 4 10.26 -20.41 -10.90
N GLY A 5 11.36 -20.00 -11.55
CA GLY A 5 12.28 -19.02 -10.99
C GLY A 5 11.66 -17.63 -11.03
N ASN A 6 11.92 -16.83 -9.99
CA ASN A 6 11.78 -15.37 -9.90
C ASN A 6 10.82 -14.74 -10.91
N GLY A 7 9.68 -14.25 -10.43
CA GLY A 7 8.78 -13.40 -11.21
C GLY A 7 9.57 -12.39 -12.02
N ASP A 8 9.37 -12.42 -13.33
CA ASP A 8 10.10 -11.61 -14.29
C ASP A 8 10.08 -10.13 -13.86
N ARG A 9 11.26 -9.56 -13.61
CA ARG A 9 11.42 -8.17 -13.14
C ARG A 9 10.72 -7.18 -14.08
N GLY A 10 10.68 -7.46 -15.38
CA GLY A 10 9.93 -6.65 -16.34
C GLY A 10 8.42 -6.63 -16.06
N SER A 11 7.87 -7.79 -15.68
CA SER A 11 6.47 -7.93 -15.29
C SER A 11 6.15 -7.20 -13.98
N LEU A 12 7.08 -7.17 -13.01
CA LEU A 12 6.89 -6.43 -11.75
C LEU A 12 6.97 -4.91 -11.95
N LEU A 13 7.86 -4.42 -12.81
CA LEU A 13 7.90 -2.99 -13.16
C LEU A 13 6.63 -2.55 -13.91
N ALA A 14 6.10 -3.42 -14.78
CA ALA A 14 4.82 -3.18 -15.45
C ALA A 14 3.68 -3.10 -14.43
N LEU A 15 3.67 -3.98 -13.43
CA LEU A 15 2.71 -3.94 -12.32
C LEU A 15 2.75 -2.61 -11.56
N LEU A 16 3.95 -2.11 -11.22
CA LEU A 16 4.13 -0.84 -10.52
C LEU A 16 3.65 0.36 -11.35
N SER A 17 3.66 0.23 -12.68
CA SER A 17 3.17 1.26 -13.60
C SER A 17 1.63 1.27 -13.75
N ASP A 18 0.93 0.24 -13.28
CA ASP A 18 -0.53 0.13 -13.36
C ASP A 18 -1.22 0.97 -12.28
N LYS A 19 -1.55 2.22 -12.63
CA LYS A 19 -2.21 3.14 -11.70
C LYS A 19 -3.58 2.64 -11.22
N GLU A 20 -4.35 1.95 -12.06
CA GLU A 20 -5.69 1.49 -11.68
C GLU A 20 -5.62 0.41 -10.60
N LEU A 21 -4.59 -0.43 -10.66
CA LEU A 21 -4.30 -1.42 -9.64
C LEU A 21 -4.00 -0.76 -8.28
N TRP A 22 -3.22 0.31 -8.23
CA TRP A 22 -2.76 0.90 -6.96
C TRP A 22 -3.68 2.00 -6.43
N GLU A 23 -4.45 2.67 -7.27
CA GLU A 23 -5.30 3.78 -6.83
C GLU A 23 -6.50 3.31 -6.01
N PRO A 24 -6.97 4.09 -5.01
CA PRO A 24 -6.37 5.34 -4.51
C PRO A 24 -5.37 5.14 -3.36
N ASN A 25 -5.32 3.97 -2.72
CA ASN A 25 -4.66 3.78 -1.41
C ASN A 25 -3.61 2.66 -1.38
N GLY A 26 -3.21 2.15 -2.54
CA GLY A 26 -2.44 0.92 -2.68
C GLY A 26 -3.29 -0.33 -2.63
N ARG A 27 -2.65 -1.42 -2.24
CA ARG A 27 -3.19 -2.78 -2.27
C ARG A 27 -2.79 -3.57 -1.04
N VAL A 28 -3.72 -4.37 -0.55
CA VAL A 28 -3.41 -5.40 0.46
C VAL A 28 -3.22 -6.74 -0.23
N GLY A 29 -2.15 -7.45 0.16
CA GLY A 29 -1.86 -8.80 -0.31
C GLY A 29 -1.37 -9.70 0.80
N VAL A 30 -1.17 -10.96 0.45
CA VAL A 30 -0.53 -11.97 1.29
C VAL A 30 0.85 -12.27 0.73
N ILE A 31 1.86 -12.20 1.57
CA ILE A 31 3.24 -12.57 1.27
C ILE A 31 3.33 -14.10 1.21
N THR A 32 3.87 -14.65 0.12
CA THR A 32 3.98 -16.11 -0.06
C THR A 32 5.42 -16.63 0.00
N GLN A 33 6.40 -15.73 0.06
CA GLN A 33 7.83 -16.05 0.07
C GLN A 33 8.61 -15.12 1.01
N GLY A 34 9.83 -15.52 1.39
CA GLY A 34 10.72 -14.72 2.22
C GLY A 34 10.39 -14.72 3.72
N GLU A 35 11.00 -13.78 4.45
CA GLU A 35 10.95 -13.69 5.93
C GLU A 35 9.54 -13.53 6.48
N TYR A 36 8.66 -12.85 5.75
CA TYR A 36 7.31 -12.50 6.18
C TYR A 36 6.22 -13.38 5.56
N THR A 37 6.56 -14.60 5.12
CA THR A 37 5.61 -15.55 4.53
C THR A 37 4.36 -15.73 5.41
N ASN A 38 3.17 -15.76 4.78
CA ASN A 38 1.83 -15.80 5.39
C ASN A 38 1.39 -14.53 6.15
N ARG A 39 2.15 -13.43 6.07
CA ARG A 39 1.72 -12.13 6.61
C ARG A 39 0.99 -11.31 5.55
N LEU A 40 0.20 -10.36 6.02
CA LEU A 40 -0.42 -9.35 5.16
C LEU A 40 0.59 -8.24 4.88
N ILE A 41 0.54 -7.70 3.67
CA ILE A 41 1.30 -6.53 3.24
C ILE A 41 0.33 -5.48 2.74
N LEU A 42 0.51 -4.23 3.16
CA LEU A 42 -0.04 -3.06 2.51
C LEU A 42 1.08 -2.38 1.72
N PHE A 43 0.94 -2.36 0.39
CA PHE A 43 1.90 -1.75 -0.52
C PHE A 43 1.24 -0.64 -1.32
N TYR A 44 1.84 0.56 -1.34
CA TYR A 44 1.19 1.72 -1.92
C TYR A 44 2.19 2.78 -2.41
N PRO A 45 1.83 3.55 -3.45
CA PRO A 45 2.67 4.63 -3.96
C PRO A 45 2.61 5.84 -3.02
N GLU A 46 3.77 6.45 -2.79
CA GLU A 46 3.89 7.73 -2.09
C GLU A 46 3.56 8.90 -3.04
N PRO A 47 3.30 10.11 -2.51
CA PRO A 47 3.02 11.30 -3.34
C PRO A 47 4.17 11.67 -4.30
N THR A 48 5.41 11.32 -3.93
CA THR A 48 6.59 11.53 -4.77
C THR A 48 6.64 10.42 -5.83
N PRO A 49 6.70 10.75 -7.13
CA PRO A 49 6.79 9.74 -8.18
C PRO A 49 7.97 8.78 -7.99
N GLY A 50 7.71 7.49 -8.18
CA GLY A 50 8.70 6.42 -8.00
C GLY A 50 9.00 6.06 -6.55
N GLN A 51 8.38 6.71 -5.56
CA GLN A 51 8.49 6.32 -4.16
C GLN A 51 7.33 5.43 -3.76
N TRP A 52 7.66 4.42 -2.97
CA TRP A 52 6.70 3.45 -2.47
C TRP A 52 6.87 3.30 -0.98
N ALA A 53 5.81 2.83 -0.34
CA ALA A 53 5.90 2.40 1.02
C ALA A 53 5.21 1.06 1.19
N GLU A 54 5.80 0.30 2.07
CA GLU A 54 5.42 -1.05 2.42
C GLU A 54 5.13 -1.09 3.91
N VAL A 55 4.09 -1.81 4.28
CA VAL A 55 3.80 -2.14 5.66
C VAL A 55 3.45 -3.60 5.76
N VAL A 56 4.23 -4.35 6.50
CA VAL A 56 3.93 -5.74 6.83
C VAL A 56 3.11 -5.78 8.11
N SER A 57 2.11 -6.65 8.17
CA SER A 57 1.32 -6.85 9.38
C SER A 57 2.22 -7.36 10.51
N SER A 58 2.14 -6.69 11.65
CA SER A 58 2.91 -7.01 12.84
C SER A 58 2.03 -7.05 14.09
N SER A 59 2.54 -7.70 15.13
CA SER A 59 1.97 -7.66 16.48
C SER A 59 2.42 -6.41 17.25
N LEU A 60 1.77 -6.13 18.38
CA LEU A 60 2.15 -5.02 19.26
C LEU A 60 3.59 -5.16 19.79
N GLU A 61 4.05 -6.38 20.05
CA GLU A 61 5.39 -6.67 20.58
C GLU A 61 6.48 -6.48 19.54
N GLU A 62 6.18 -6.76 18.27
CA GLU A 62 7.10 -6.57 17.14
C GLU A 62 7.27 -5.10 16.77
N GLY A 63 6.28 -4.26 17.08
CA GLY A 63 6.24 -2.87 16.62
C GLY A 63 5.97 -2.76 15.12
N PRO A 64 6.05 -1.54 14.54
CA PRO A 64 5.76 -1.34 13.12
C PRO A 64 6.86 -1.94 12.23
N LEU A 65 6.44 -2.65 11.19
CA LEU A 65 7.31 -3.19 10.14
C LEU A 65 7.04 -2.44 8.83
N ASP A 66 7.19 -1.11 8.87
CA ASP A 66 7.06 -0.26 7.69
C ASP A 66 8.43 0.09 7.08
N SER A 67 8.44 0.23 5.75
CA SER A 67 9.64 0.57 4.99
C SER A 67 9.28 1.55 3.88
N TYR A 68 10.18 2.52 3.67
CA TYR A 68 10.11 3.47 2.56
C TYR A 68 11.08 3.02 1.47
N ILE A 69 10.57 2.90 0.26
CA ILE A 69 11.29 2.35 -0.87
C ILE A 69 11.51 3.47 -1.88
N LEU A 70 12.78 3.71 -2.19
CA LEU A 70 13.21 4.82 -3.04
C LEU A 70 13.49 4.28 -4.44
N ALA A 71 12.54 4.45 -5.36
CA ALA A 71 12.53 4.00 -6.76
C ALA A 71 11.82 2.67 -7.05
N ASP A 72 11.24 2.61 -8.24
CA ASP A 72 10.43 1.48 -8.74
C ASP A 72 11.25 0.19 -8.83
N GLU A 73 12.55 0.28 -9.12
CA GLU A 73 13.43 -0.88 -9.19
C GLU A 73 13.56 -1.60 -7.84
N TYR A 74 13.62 -0.83 -6.75
CA TYR A 74 13.69 -1.41 -5.41
C TYR A 74 12.33 -1.96 -4.99
N ALA A 75 11.24 -1.29 -5.36
CA ALA A 75 9.89 -1.80 -5.13
C ALA A 75 9.66 -3.14 -5.87
N ALA A 76 10.14 -3.26 -7.10
CA ALA A 76 10.05 -4.49 -7.87
C ALA A 76 10.86 -5.62 -7.23
N ASN A 77 12.05 -5.33 -6.67
CA ASN A 77 12.84 -6.33 -5.95
C ASN A 77 12.10 -6.82 -4.71
N VAL A 78 11.56 -5.92 -3.89
CA VAL A 78 10.78 -6.26 -2.69
C VAL A 78 9.59 -7.16 -3.04
N LEU A 79 8.79 -6.80 -4.05
CA LEU A 79 7.67 -7.63 -4.50
C LEU A 79 8.11 -9.00 -5.03
N GLY A 80 9.29 -9.05 -5.68
CA GLY A 80 9.90 -10.28 -6.15
C GLY A 80 10.34 -11.20 -5.02
N GLU A 81 10.96 -10.63 -3.97
CA GLU A 81 11.39 -11.37 -2.77
C GLU A 81 10.20 -11.93 -1.97
N TYR A 82 9.11 -11.17 -1.90
CA TYR A 82 7.96 -11.50 -1.06
C TYR A 82 6.94 -12.39 -1.76
N GLY A 83 6.90 -12.38 -3.09
CA GLY A 83 5.92 -13.13 -3.87
C GLY A 83 4.50 -12.85 -3.39
N VAL A 84 3.91 -11.73 -3.80
CA VAL A 84 2.65 -11.26 -3.22
C VAL A 84 1.44 -11.73 -4.03
N VAL A 85 0.45 -12.30 -3.34
CA VAL A 85 -0.89 -12.55 -3.89
C VAL A 85 -1.83 -11.45 -3.39
N TRP A 86 -2.30 -10.62 -4.31
CA TRP A 86 -3.19 -9.50 -3.99
C TRP A 86 -4.63 -9.97 -3.71
N LEU A 87 -5.29 -9.38 -2.72
CA LEU A 87 -6.68 -9.71 -2.40
C LEU A 87 -7.66 -9.26 -3.50
N ALA A 88 -8.93 -9.63 -3.43
CA ALA A 88 -9.93 -9.12 -4.38
C ALA A 88 -10.53 -7.80 -3.88
N ARG A 89 -10.53 -6.75 -4.72
CA ARG A 89 -11.14 -5.44 -4.39
C ARG A 89 -12.68 -5.49 -4.29
N SER A 90 -13.32 -6.47 -4.91
CA SER A 90 -14.77 -6.50 -5.13
C SER A 90 -15.62 -6.75 -3.87
N ASN A 91 -15.03 -7.19 -2.76
CA ASN A 91 -15.80 -7.82 -1.68
C ASN A 91 -15.79 -7.08 -0.35
N ASN A 92 -15.37 -5.81 -0.28
CA ASN A 92 -15.15 -5.02 0.96
C ASN A 92 -14.14 -5.63 1.95
N GLU A 93 -13.69 -6.87 1.73
CA GLU A 93 -12.78 -7.61 2.60
C GLU A 93 -11.39 -6.99 2.63
N GLU A 94 -10.86 -6.55 1.48
CA GLU A 94 -9.59 -5.82 1.40
C GLU A 94 -9.63 -4.53 2.26
N ALA A 95 -10.69 -3.73 2.12
CA ALA A 95 -10.85 -2.51 2.89
C ALA A 95 -11.05 -2.76 4.40
N ALA A 96 -11.80 -3.82 4.75
CA ALA A 96 -11.99 -4.22 6.15
C ALA A 96 -10.68 -4.73 6.78
N LEU A 97 -9.85 -5.46 6.03
CA LEU A 97 -8.53 -5.90 6.47
C LEU A 97 -7.54 -4.73 6.55
N GLU A 98 -7.54 -3.83 5.57
CA GLU A 98 -6.76 -2.59 5.63
C GLU A 98 -7.06 -1.85 6.93
N GLN A 99 -8.35 -1.63 7.20
CA GLN A 99 -8.80 -0.98 8.42
C GLN A 99 -8.41 -1.77 9.67
N ARG A 100 -8.68 -3.07 9.74
CA ARG A 100 -8.47 -3.84 10.97
C ARG A 100 -7.00 -4.03 11.32
N VAL A 101 -6.14 -4.19 10.33
CA VAL A 101 -4.73 -4.57 10.52
C VAL A 101 -3.81 -3.36 10.45
N PHE A 102 -4.18 -2.33 9.69
CA PHE A 102 -3.33 -1.18 9.42
C PHE A 102 -3.95 0.17 9.86
N ASP A 103 -5.09 0.21 10.59
CA ASP A 103 -5.72 1.49 11.03
C ASP A 103 -4.87 2.34 11.96
N TRP A 104 -3.91 1.75 12.68
CA TRP A 104 -2.98 2.50 13.53
C TRP A 104 -2.27 3.62 12.73
N ARG A 105 -2.26 3.50 11.41
CA ARG A 105 -1.75 4.47 10.46
C ARG A 105 -2.63 5.69 10.21
N ARG A 106 -3.90 5.72 10.64
CA ARG A 106 -4.72 6.96 10.56
C ARG A 106 -4.09 8.12 11.33
N GLY A 107 -3.27 7.84 12.34
CA GLY A 107 -2.47 8.86 13.03
C GLY A 107 -1.27 9.38 12.23
N PHE A 108 -0.80 8.62 11.23
CA PHE A 108 0.43 8.89 10.46
C PHE A 108 0.20 9.28 9.00
N ARG A 109 -0.97 9.00 8.42
CA ARG A 109 -1.32 9.54 7.10
C ARG A 109 -1.44 11.06 7.24
N PRO A 110 -0.71 11.88 6.45
CA PRO A 110 -1.08 13.28 6.31
C PRO A 110 -2.54 13.30 5.87
N ALA A 111 -3.37 14.07 6.57
CA ALA A 111 -4.79 14.14 6.27
C ALA A 111 -4.96 14.39 4.77
N ARG A 112 -5.49 13.39 4.04
CA ARG A 112 -5.99 13.58 2.68
C ARG A 112 -7.26 14.43 2.76
N ARG A 113 -7.14 15.67 3.25
CA ARG A 113 -8.11 16.70 2.90
C ARG A 113 -7.89 16.96 1.43
N THR A 114 -8.81 16.46 0.62
CA THR A 114 -8.94 16.95 -0.75
C THR A 114 -9.04 18.48 -0.67
N LEU A 115 -8.31 19.20 -1.52
CA LEU A 115 -8.37 20.66 -1.60
C LEU A 115 -9.83 21.16 -1.66
N LYS A 116 -10.72 20.37 -2.28
CA LYS A 116 -12.18 20.56 -2.26
C LYS A 116 -12.81 20.56 -0.87
N GLN A 117 -12.44 19.64 0.04
CA GLN A 117 -12.95 19.62 1.41
C GLN A 117 -12.44 20.80 2.24
N PHE A 118 -11.17 21.18 2.06
CA PHE A 118 -10.58 22.33 2.75
C PHE A 118 -11.21 23.66 2.32
N ILE A 119 -11.45 23.84 1.01
CA ILE A 119 -12.15 25.01 0.47
C ILE A 119 -13.61 25.06 0.95
N ARG A 120 -14.30 23.92 1.04
CA ARG A 120 -15.70 23.87 1.49
C ARG A 120 -15.86 24.25 2.96
N GLU A 121 -14.91 23.89 3.82
CA GLU A 121 -14.89 24.33 5.23
C GLU A 121 -14.52 25.81 5.38
N LEU A 122 -13.58 26.32 4.58
CA LEU A 122 -13.21 27.75 4.58
C LEU A 122 -14.37 28.63 4.11
N LEU A 123 -15.08 28.24 3.05
CA LEU A 123 -16.24 28.97 2.55
C LEU A 123 -17.49 28.77 3.42
N GLY A 124 -17.58 27.68 4.17
CA GLY A 124 -18.68 27.44 5.12
C GLY A 124 -18.59 28.24 6.42
N ARG A 125 -17.45 28.85 6.73
CA ARG A 125 -17.23 29.68 7.93
C ARG A 125 -17.54 31.17 7.75
N HIS A 126 -17.98 31.60 6.57
CA HIS A 126 -18.46 32.96 6.34
C HIS A 126 -19.99 32.97 6.14
N ARG A 127 -20.73 32.70 7.21
CA ARG A 127 -21.99 33.39 7.44
C ARG A 127 -21.81 34.28 8.66
N PRO A 128 -21.73 35.61 8.47
CA PRO A 128 -21.88 36.52 9.58
C PRO A 128 -23.34 36.49 10.04
N GLU A 129 -23.54 36.28 11.33
CA GLU A 129 -24.64 36.90 12.05
C GLU A 129 -24.11 38.18 12.70
#